data_AF-A0A4U9HVU4-F1
#
_entry.id   AF-A0A4U9HVU4-F1
#
_cell.length_a   1.000
_cell.length_b   1.000
_cell.length_c   1.000
_cell.angle_alpha   90.00
_cell.angle_beta   90.00
_cell.angle_gamma   90.00
#
_symmetry.space_group_name_H-M   'P 1'
#
loop_
_entity.id
_entity.type
_entity.pdbx_description
1 polymer ?
#
loop_
_entity_poly.entity_id
_entity_poly.type
_entity_poly.pdbx_seq_one_letter_code
_entity_poly.pdbx_strand_id
1 'polypeptide(L)'
;MVKALSDRLAEAFAEYLHEQVRKLHWGYAADENLSNEELIRENYQGIRPAPGYPACPEHTEKAQIWQLLDVERHTGMKLTESFAMWPGASVSGWYFSHPQSKYFAVAQIQRDQVEDYAARKGMSVGEVERWLAPNLGYDAD
;
A
#
# COMPACT_ATOMS: atom_id res chain seq x y z
N MET A 1 -2.89 19.46 17.48
CA MET A 1 -2.37 20.24 16.33
C MET A 1 -1.20 19.55 15.64
N VAL A 2 -0.04 19.36 16.32
CA VAL A 2 1.17 18.79 15.67
C VAL A 2 0.96 17.42 15.00
N LYS A 3 0.32 16.46 15.67
CA LYS A 3 0.07 15.12 15.09
C LYS A 3 -0.76 15.20 13.80
N ALA A 4 -1.84 15.98 13.82
CA ALA A 4 -2.68 16.17 12.64
C ALA A 4 -1.92 16.82 11.47
N LEU A 5 -1.04 17.79 11.75
CA LEU A 5 -0.18 18.38 10.72
C LEU A 5 0.83 17.35 10.19
N SER A 6 1.44 16.54 11.05
CA SER A 6 2.32 15.45 10.62
C SER A 6 1.61 14.49 9.67
N ASP A 7 0.37 14.09 9.98
CA ASP A 7 -0.42 13.23 9.10
C ASP A 7 -0.70 13.90 7.75
N ARG A 8 -1.05 15.19 7.75
CA ARG A 8 -1.25 15.94 6.49
C ARG A 8 0.03 16.05 5.67
N LEU A 9 1.19 16.21 6.31
CA LEU A 9 2.48 16.26 5.62
C LEU A 9 2.87 14.90 5.02
N ALA A 10 2.62 13.79 5.74
CA ALA A 10 2.89 12.45 5.23
C ALA A 10 2.06 12.16 3.97
N GLU A 11 0.75 12.47 3.99
CA GLU A 11 -0.13 12.31 2.83
C GLU A 11 0.23 13.25 1.68
N ALA A 12 0.56 14.51 1.99
CA ALA A 12 1.02 15.47 0.97
C ALA A 12 2.31 15.00 0.29
N PHE A 13 3.23 14.38 1.03
CA PHE A 13 4.43 13.80 0.45
C PHE A 13 4.09 12.57 -0.42
N ALA A 14 3.17 11.71 0.00
CA ALA A 14 2.72 10.60 -0.85
C ALA A 14 2.17 11.10 -2.20
N GLU A 15 1.37 12.18 -2.20
CA GLU A 15 0.85 12.78 -3.43
C GLU A 15 1.95 13.40 -4.30
N TYR A 16 2.82 14.23 -3.68
CA TYR A 16 3.94 14.87 -4.37
C TYR A 16 4.89 13.85 -4.99
N LEU A 17 5.30 12.84 -4.23
CA LEU A 17 6.20 11.81 -4.71
C LEU A 17 5.58 11.01 -5.86
N HIS A 18 4.28 10.69 -5.76
CA HIS A 18 3.59 10.02 -6.86
C HIS A 18 3.58 10.89 -8.12
N GLU A 19 3.30 12.19 -8.01
CA GLU A 19 3.40 13.14 -9.14
C GLU A 19 4.82 13.14 -9.76
N GLN A 20 5.87 13.20 -8.93
CA GLN A 20 7.26 13.12 -9.40
C GLN A 20 7.57 11.78 -10.07
N VAL A 21 7.01 10.67 -9.58
CA VAL A 21 7.17 9.36 -10.22
C VAL A 21 6.52 9.37 -11.61
N ARG A 22 5.28 9.87 -11.75
CA ARG A 22 4.60 9.92 -13.05
C ARG A 22 5.33 10.79 -14.07
N LYS A 23 5.83 11.95 -13.63
CA LYS A 23 6.44 12.97 -14.49
C LYS A 23 7.92 12.73 -14.78
N LEU A 24 8.68 12.26 -13.79
CA LEU A 24 10.14 12.22 -13.85
C LEU A 24 10.71 10.80 -13.67
N HIS A 25 10.45 10.14 -12.54
CA HIS A 25 11.19 8.90 -12.22
C HIS A 25 10.75 7.70 -13.05
N TRP A 26 9.45 7.60 -13.33
CA TRP A 26 8.89 6.65 -14.30
C TRP A 26 8.64 7.36 -15.64
N GLY A 27 8.13 8.59 -15.61
CA GLY A 27 8.11 9.48 -16.77
C GLY A 27 7.08 9.13 -17.85
N TYR A 28 6.03 8.37 -17.52
CA TYR A 28 4.97 8.05 -18.48
C TYR A 28 3.96 9.20 -18.68
N ALA A 29 4.04 10.28 -17.90
CA ALA A 29 3.20 11.46 -18.01
C ALA A 29 4.01 12.75 -17.79
N ALA A 30 5.10 12.94 -18.53
CA ALA A 30 6.04 14.06 -18.35
C ALA A 30 5.39 15.46 -18.45
N ASP A 31 4.38 15.61 -19.31
CA ASP A 31 3.65 16.87 -19.54
C ASP A 31 2.45 17.06 -18.59
N GLU A 32 2.26 16.19 -17.59
CA GLU A 32 1.17 16.30 -16.61
C GLU A 32 1.25 17.63 -15.83
N ASN A 33 0.13 18.35 -15.79
CA ASN A 33 0.00 19.62 -15.08
C ASN A 33 -1.37 19.72 -14.41
N LEU A 34 -1.57 18.93 -13.35
CA LEU A 34 -2.83 18.87 -12.61
C LEU A 34 -2.82 19.86 -11.44
N SER A 35 -3.98 20.45 -11.16
CA SER A 35 -4.20 21.19 -9.92
C SER A 35 -4.30 20.25 -8.71
N ASN A 36 -4.13 20.78 -7.50
CA ASN A 36 -4.28 20.00 -6.27
C ASN A 36 -5.67 19.33 -6.16
N GLU A 37 -6.74 19.99 -6.62
CA GLU A 37 -8.09 19.43 -6.64
C GLU A 37 -8.21 18.23 -7.61
N GLU A 38 -7.50 18.28 -8.75
CA GLU A 38 -7.46 17.17 -9.70
C GLU A 38 -6.62 16.01 -9.19
N LEU A 39 -5.54 16.29 -8.44
CA LEU A 39 -4.77 15.25 -7.73
C LEU A 39 -5.62 14.53 -6.69
N ILE A 40 -6.40 15.27 -5.88
CA ILE A 40 -7.34 14.70 -4.89
C ILE A 40 -8.42 13.84 -5.58
N ARG A 41 -8.86 14.22 -6.78
CA ARG A 41 -9.81 13.43 -7.59
C ARG A 41 -9.17 12.26 -8.32
N GLU A 42 -7.85 12.08 -8.18
CA GLU A 42 -7.08 11.03 -8.84
C GLU A 42 -7.19 11.07 -10.37
N ASN A 43 -7.27 12.27 -10.97
CA ASN A 43 -7.39 12.47 -12.41
C ASN A 43 -6.06 12.27 -13.18
N TYR A 44 -5.24 11.30 -12.74
CA TYR A 44 -3.98 10.91 -13.38
C TYR A 44 -4.01 9.43 -13.78
N GLN A 45 -3.08 9.03 -14.64
CA GLN A 45 -2.89 7.63 -15.01
C GLN A 45 -2.12 6.88 -13.90
N GLY A 46 -2.63 5.70 -13.53
CA GLY A 46 -1.98 4.80 -12.56
C GLY A 46 -2.53 4.91 -11.15
N ILE A 47 -2.10 4.00 -10.28
CA ILE A 47 -2.53 3.92 -8.88
C ILE A 47 -1.34 3.69 -7.95
N ARG A 48 -1.52 4.01 -6.66
CA ARG A 48 -0.51 3.83 -5.61
C ARG A 48 -1.01 3.03 -4.40
N PRO A 49 -1.43 1.76 -4.57
CA PRO A 49 -2.08 0.97 -3.52
C PRO A 49 -1.14 0.70 -2.35
N ALA A 50 -1.66 0.88 -1.13
CA ALA A 50 -0.94 0.69 0.11
C ALA A 50 -1.41 -0.58 0.83
N PRO A 51 -0.52 -1.48 1.27
CA PRO A 51 -0.92 -2.70 1.98
C PRO A 51 -1.80 -2.40 3.20
N GLY A 52 -2.87 -3.16 3.39
CA GLY A 52 -3.92 -2.96 4.39
C GLY A 52 -5.16 -2.24 3.87
N TYR A 53 -5.09 -1.58 2.71
CA TYR A 53 -6.30 -1.10 2.02
C TYR A 53 -7.04 -2.24 1.32
N PRO A 54 -8.34 -2.09 1.01
CA PRO A 54 -9.16 -3.17 0.44
C PRO A 54 -8.62 -3.80 -0.87
N ALA A 55 -7.83 -3.06 -1.65
CA ALA A 55 -7.20 -3.56 -2.87
C ALA A 55 -6.00 -4.48 -2.63
N CYS A 56 -5.39 -4.42 -1.45
CA CYS A 56 -4.26 -5.25 -1.03
C CYS A 56 -4.28 -5.38 0.50
N PRO A 57 -5.24 -6.13 1.08
CA PRO A 57 -5.54 -6.09 2.51
C PRO A 57 -4.46 -6.72 3.40
N GLU A 58 -3.53 -7.47 2.82
CA GLU A 58 -2.53 -8.24 3.57
C GLU A 58 -1.39 -7.35 4.08
N HIS A 59 -1.35 -7.10 5.40
CA HIS A 59 -0.45 -6.11 6.00
C HIS A 59 1.04 -6.48 5.95
N THR A 60 1.38 -7.78 5.94
CA THR A 60 2.78 -8.24 5.99
C THR A 60 3.55 -7.89 4.72
N GLU A 61 2.87 -7.56 3.62
CA GLU A 61 3.49 -7.07 2.38
C GLU A 61 4.30 -5.78 2.56
N LYS A 62 4.10 -5.04 3.67
CA LYS A 62 5.00 -3.92 4.02
C LYS A 62 6.44 -4.38 4.26
N ALA A 63 6.69 -5.61 4.72
CA ALA A 63 8.06 -6.11 4.84
C ALA A 63 8.76 -6.16 3.49
N GLN A 64 8.05 -6.48 2.40
CA GLN A 64 8.65 -6.48 1.07
C GLN A 64 9.08 -5.07 0.67
N ILE A 65 8.23 -4.06 0.92
CA ILE A 65 8.58 -2.64 0.67
C ILE A 65 9.80 -2.24 1.52
N TRP A 66 9.81 -2.61 2.80
CA TRP A 66 10.93 -2.34 3.71
C TRP A 66 12.24 -2.94 3.22
N GLN A 67 12.20 -4.17 2.71
CA GLN A 67 13.35 -4.87 2.17
C GLN A 67 13.84 -4.26 0.85
N LEU A 68 12.93 -4.03 -0.11
CA LEU A 68 13.26 -3.53 -1.44
C LEU A 68 13.91 -2.15 -1.41
N LEU A 69 13.42 -1.28 -0.52
CA LEU A 69 13.87 0.11 -0.45
C LEU A 69 14.89 0.37 0.68
N ASP A 70 15.22 -0.66 1.47
CA ASP A 70 16.06 -0.53 2.68
C ASP A 70 15.57 0.65 3.56
N VAL A 71 14.26 0.64 3.85
CA VAL A 71 13.52 1.81 4.39
C VAL A 71 14.11 2.26 5.72
N GLU A 72 14.35 1.34 6.66
CA GLU A 72 14.85 1.70 7.99
C GLU A 72 16.21 2.41 7.91
N ARG A 73 17.08 2.00 6.99
CA ARG A 73 18.39 2.65 6.80
C ARG A 73 18.26 4.05 6.20
N HIS A 74 17.40 4.23 5.19
CA HIS A 74 17.31 5.49 4.46
C HIS A 74 16.46 6.56 5.14
N THR A 75 15.44 6.16 5.91
CA THR A 75 14.48 7.10 6.51
C THR A 75 14.36 6.98 8.04
N GLY A 76 14.89 5.91 8.64
CA GLY A 76 14.68 5.60 10.05
C GLY A 76 13.28 5.08 10.40
N MET A 77 12.39 4.92 9.41
CA MET A 77 11.05 4.38 9.63
C MET A 77 11.09 2.89 9.92
N LYS A 78 10.25 2.44 10.85
CA LYS A 78 10.22 1.05 11.36
C LYS A 78 8.86 0.41 11.16
N LEU A 79 8.84 -0.92 11.14
CA LEU A 79 7.62 -1.71 11.29
C LEU A 79 7.54 -2.30 12.69
N THR A 80 6.34 -2.28 13.28
CA THR A 80 6.04 -3.02 14.51
C THR A 80 5.78 -4.49 14.20
N GLU A 81 5.59 -5.30 15.23
CA GLU A 81 5.23 -6.72 15.14
C GLU A 81 3.87 -6.93 14.43
N SER A 82 3.00 -5.90 14.45
CA SER A 82 1.72 -5.87 13.75
C SER A 82 1.78 -5.22 12.36
N PHE A 83 2.98 -4.93 11.85
CA PHE A 83 3.21 -4.22 10.59
C PHE A 83 2.57 -2.81 10.54
N ALA A 84 2.39 -2.18 11.70
CA ALA A 84 2.15 -0.74 11.75
C ALA A 84 3.47 0.00 11.51
N MET A 85 3.40 1.17 10.88
CA MET A 85 4.57 1.99 10.61
C MET A 85 4.85 2.94 11.77
N TRP A 86 6.12 3.17 12.07
CA TRP A 86 6.59 4.23 12.96
C TRP A 86 7.58 5.13 12.24
N PRO A 87 7.42 6.47 12.28
CA PRO A 87 6.39 7.24 13.00
C PRO A 87 4.95 6.98 12.51
N GLY A 88 3.95 7.31 13.34
CA GLY A 88 2.54 7.08 12.96
C GLY A 88 2.09 7.85 11.72
N ALA A 89 2.65 9.04 11.50
CA ALA A 89 2.47 9.82 10.28
C ALA A 89 3.38 9.28 9.16
N SER A 90 3.00 8.16 8.57
CA SER A 90 3.76 7.46 7.53
C SER A 90 2.84 6.88 6.46
N VAL A 91 3.32 6.86 5.21
CA VAL A 91 2.65 6.22 4.07
C VAL A 91 3.66 5.33 3.35
N SER A 92 3.25 4.12 2.99
CA SER A 92 4.03 3.23 2.12
C SER A 92 3.08 2.46 1.20
N GLY A 93 3.54 2.14 0.00
CA GLY A 93 2.74 1.44 -0.99
C GLY A 93 3.52 1.15 -2.26
N TRP A 94 2.78 0.74 -3.28
CA TRP A 94 3.29 0.40 -4.59
C TRP A 94 2.98 1.49 -5.61
N TYR A 95 3.57 1.40 -6.81
CA TYR A 95 3.15 2.20 -7.97
C TYR A 95 2.80 1.28 -9.14
N PHE A 96 1.65 1.51 -9.76
CA PHE A 96 1.22 0.82 -10.98
C PHE A 96 0.89 1.85 -12.06
N SER A 97 1.47 1.70 -13.25
CA SER A 97 1.34 2.67 -14.35
C SER A 97 0.28 2.30 -15.40
N HIS A 98 -0.29 1.08 -15.35
CA HIS A 98 -1.23 0.64 -16.37
C HIS A 98 -2.47 1.53 -16.40
N PRO A 99 -2.90 2.05 -17.57
CA PRO A 99 -3.98 3.05 -17.64
C PRO A 99 -5.35 2.54 -17.22
N GLN A 100 -5.53 1.22 -17.18
CA GLN A 100 -6.77 0.59 -16.68
C GLN A 100 -6.67 0.12 -15.22
N SER A 101 -5.54 0.35 -14.55
CA SER A 101 -5.41 0.02 -13.12
C SER A 101 -6.35 0.91 -12.30
N LYS A 102 -7.01 0.31 -11.31
CA LYS A 102 -7.99 0.96 -10.44
C LYS A 102 -7.96 0.32 -9.05
N TYR A 103 -8.39 1.06 -8.05
CA TYR A 103 -8.70 0.48 -6.75
C TYR A 103 -10.00 -0.32 -6.84
N PHE A 104 -9.93 -1.60 -6.47
CA PHE A 104 -11.09 -2.46 -6.26
C PHE A 104 -10.88 -3.22 -4.95
N ALA A 105 -11.95 -3.55 -4.24
CA ALA A 105 -11.82 -4.37 -3.04
C ALA A 105 -11.64 -5.85 -3.43
N VAL A 106 -10.69 -6.53 -2.80
CA VAL A 106 -10.55 -8.00 -2.93
C VAL A 106 -11.79 -8.71 -2.41
N ALA A 107 -12.44 -8.17 -1.37
CA ALA A 107 -13.60 -8.74 -0.69
C ALA A 107 -13.28 -10.12 -0.08
N GLN A 108 -14.23 -11.06 -0.16
CA GLN A 108 -14.14 -12.35 0.51
C GLN A 108 -13.35 -13.36 -0.34
N ILE A 109 -12.34 -13.98 0.26
CA ILE A 109 -11.54 -15.06 -0.32
C ILE A 109 -11.91 -16.40 0.30
N GLN A 110 -11.75 -17.47 -0.47
CA GLN A 110 -12.07 -18.83 -0.05
C GLN A 110 -10.82 -19.59 0.40
N ARG A 111 -11.04 -20.74 1.05
CA ARG A 111 -9.97 -21.54 1.66
C ARG A 111 -8.90 -21.99 0.66
N ASP A 112 -9.29 -22.30 -0.57
CA ASP A 112 -8.36 -22.67 -1.65
C ASP A 112 -7.35 -21.55 -1.94
N GLN A 113 -7.80 -20.30 -2.00
CA GLN A 113 -6.93 -19.15 -2.19
C GLN A 113 -6.04 -18.88 -0.97
N VAL A 114 -6.54 -19.12 0.24
CA VAL A 114 -5.74 -19.00 1.48
C VAL A 114 -4.61 -20.02 1.50
N GLU A 115 -4.89 -21.29 1.17
CA GLU A 115 -3.91 -22.37 1.11
C GLU A 115 -2.83 -22.10 0.04
N ASP A 116 -3.23 -21.65 -1.15
CA ASP A 116 -2.30 -21.26 -2.21
C ASP A 116 -1.44 -20.04 -1.81
N TYR A 117 -2.03 -19.04 -1.17
CA TYR A 117 -1.29 -17.86 -0.70
C TYR A 117 -0.30 -18.21 0.42
N ALA A 118 -0.70 -19.07 1.35
CA ALA A 118 0.16 -19.59 2.42
C ALA A 118 1.40 -20.29 1.83
N ALA A 119 1.21 -21.13 0.82
CA ALA A 119 2.31 -21.79 0.12
C ALA A 119 3.25 -20.79 -0.58
N ARG A 120 2.72 -19.77 -1.26
CA ARG A 120 3.53 -18.73 -1.93
C ARG A 120 4.34 -17.88 -0.95
N LYS A 121 3.78 -17.60 0.23
CA LYS A 121 4.40 -16.80 1.29
C LYS A 121 5.33 -17.61 2.19
N GLY A 122 5.28 -18.93 2.13
CA GLY A 122 5.97 -19.81 3.09
C GLY A 122 5.44 -19.64 4.52
N MET A 123 4.15 -19.33 4.67
CA MET A 123 3.47 -19.17 5.96
C MET A 123 2.54 -20.36 6.22
N SER A 124 2.18 -20.60 7.48
CA SER A 124 1.11 -21.54 7.78
C SER A 124 -0.26 -20.97 7.39
N VAL A 125 -1.22 -21.85 7.10
CA VAL A 125 -2.61 -21.46 6.81
C VAL A 125 -3.19 -20.60 7.94
N GLY A 126 -3.02 -21.01 9.20
CA GLY A 126 -3.52 -20.25 10.35
C GLY A 126 -2.90 -18.85 10.50
N GLU A 127 -1.62 -18.67 10.11
CA GLU A 127 -1.03 -17.32 10.08
C GLU A 127 -1.65 -16.44 9.00
N VAL A 128 -1.91 -17.00 7.81
CA VAL A 128 -2.58 -16.27 6.73
C VAL A 128 -4.02 -15.94 7.12
N GLU A 129 -4.75 -16.89 7.69
CA GLU A 129 -6.11 -16.67 8.21
C GLU A 129 -6.14 -15.55 9.25
N ARG A 130 -5.15 -15.51 10.15
CA ARG A 130 -5.03 -14.41 11.13
C ARG A 130 -4.89 -13.04 10.45
N TRP A 131 -4.03 -12.93 9.43
CA TRP A 131 -3.79 -11.65 8.75
C TRP A 131 -4.91 -11.23 7.81
N LEU A 132 -5.58 -12.20 7.19
CA LEU A 132 -6.67 -11.99 6.24
C LEU A 132 -8.05 -12.23 6.85
N ALA A 133 -8.16 -12.30 8.19
CA ALA A 133 -9.41 -12.55 8.89
C ALA A 133 -10.59 -11.67 8.40
N PRO A 134 -10.43 -10.36 8.15
CA PRO A 134 -11.52 -9.51 7.63
C PRO A 134 -11.99 -9.87 6.21
N ASN A 135 -11.21 -10.67 5.49
CA ASN A 135 -11.43 -11.06 4.10
C ASN A 135 -11.80 -12.54 3.96
N LEU A 136 -11.92 -13.32 5.04
CA LEU A 136 -12.28 -14.73 4.92
C LEU A 136 -13.76 -14.88 4.61
N GLY A 137 -14.07 -15.56 3.50
CA GLY A 137 -15.42 -15.91 3.08
C GLY A 137 -15.94 -17.22 3.68
N TYR A 138 -15.32 -17.68 4.76
CA TYR A 138 -15.63 -18.90 5.49
C TYR A 138 -15.26 -18.72 6.97
N ASP A 139 -15.78 -19.58 7.84
CA ASP A 139 -15.43 -19.58 9.25
C ASP A 139 -14.07 -20.25 9.46
N ALA A 140 -13.07 -19.47 9.87
CA ALA A 140 -11.77 -20.00 10.30
C ALA A 140 -11.83 -20.40 11.78
N ASP A 141 -11.03 -21.41 12.12
CA ASP A 141 -10.93 -21.95 13.49
C ASP A 141 -10.13 -21.04 14.44
#